data_AF-A0A2J6TSQ6-F1
#
_entry.id   AF-A0A2J6TSQ6-F1
#
_cell.length_a   1.000
_cell.length_b   1.000
_cell.length_c   1.000
_cell.angle_alpha   90.00
_cell.angle_beta   90.00
_cell.angle_gamma   90.00
#
_symmetry.space_group_name_H-M   'P 1'
#
loop_
_entity.id
_entity.type
_entity.pdbx_description
1 polymer ?
#
loop_
_entity_poly.entity_id
_entity_poly.type
_entity_poly.pdbx_seq_one_letter_code
_entity_poly.pdbx_strand_id
1 'polypeptide(L)'
;MAESTDFVNAFLKDIKEKLMPIAKVELDALLDLKRAHIESTKSKDASGVVPEEAGTFHFWDFSYYGNLTKVRTHSFDEEKFSEYFSLERFLEGMMSTFSRLSAFSFAR
;
A
#
# COMPACT_ATOMS: atom_id res chain seq x y z
N MET A 1 18.30 -19.09 -8.85
CA MET A 1 18.12 -19.62 -7.48
C MET A 1 19.20 -19.01 -6.61
N ALA A 2 18.96 -18.78 -5.32
CA ALA A 2 20.01 -18.24 -4.45
C ALA A 2 21.06 -19.32 -4.17
N GLU A 3 22.32 -19.07 -4.51
CA GLU A 3 23.39 -20.06 -4.47
C GLU A 3 24.08 -20.18 -3.10
N SER A 4 24.01 -19.13 -2.27
CA SER A 4 24.59 -19.10 -0.92
C SER A 4 23.90 -18.07 -0.04
N THR A 5 24.12 -18.17 1.28
CA THR A 5 23.67 -17.16 2.25
C THR A 5 24.30 -15.79 2.00
N ASP A 6 25.56 -15.76 1.54
CA ASP A 6 26.27 -14.53 1.23
C ASP A 6 25.65 -13.83 0.02
N PHE A 7 25.26 -14.60 -1.00
CA PHE A 7 24.51 -14.08 -2.15
C PHE A 7 23.17 -13.47 -1.72
N VAL A 8 22.42 -14.15 -0.84
CA VAL A 8 21.14 -13.63 -0.31
C VAL A 8 21.36 -12.33 0.45
N ASN A 9 22.35 -12.27 1.33
CA ASN A 9 22.64 -11.07 2.13
C ASN A 9 23.06 -9.89 1.25
N ALA A 10 23.91 -10.13 0.25
CA ALA A 10 24.31 -9.11 -0.72
C ALA A 10 23.10 -8.59 -1.53
N PHE A 11 22.23 -9.50 -1.97
CA PHE A 11 21.01 -9.17 -2.70
C PHE A 11 20.03 -8.33 -1.87
N LEU A 12 19.75 -8.76 -0.62
CA LEU A 12 18.86 -8.02 0.28
C LEU A 12 19.42 -6.63 0.62
N LYS A 13 20.74 -6.52 0.78
CA LYS A 13 21.42 -5.24 1.03
C LYS A 13 21.26 -4.29 -0.16
N ASP A 14 21.50 -4.78 -1.38
CA ASP A 14 21.36 -3.99 -2.61
C ASP A 14 19.91 -3.49 -2.80
N ILE A 15 18.91 -4.36 -2.58
CA ILE A 15 17.50 -3.95 -2.61
C ILE A 15 17.21 -2.87 -1.57
N LYS A 16 17.68 -3.07 -0.33
CA LYS A 16 17.48 -2.10 0.73
C LYS A 16 18.07 -0.74 0.33
N GLU A 17 19.33 -0.69 -0.09
CA GLU A 17 20.01 0.56 -0.46
C GLU A 17 19.26 1.32 -1.57
N LYS A 18 18.71 0.61 -2.56
CA LYS A 18 17.91 1.19 -3.64
C LYS A 18 16.55 1.70 -3.17
N LEU A 19 15.90 1.01 -2.23
CA LEU A 19 14.57 1.36 -1.73
C LEU A 19 14.59 2.41 -0.60
N MET A 20 15.68 2.51 0.18
CA MET A 20 15.79 3.47 1.29
C MET A 20 15.45 4.93 0.92
N PRO A 21 15.90 5.52 -0.20
CA PRO A 21 15.55 6.90 -0.53
C PRO A 21 14.05 7.05 -0.85
N ILE A 22 13.46 6.08 -1.54
CA ILE A 22 12.02 6.07 -1.86
C ILE A 22 11.20 5.94 -0.58
N ALA A 23 11.59 5.01 0.30
CA ALA A 23 10.92 4.77 1.57
C ALA A 23 10.92 6.02 2.48
N LYS A 24 12.00 6.82 2.47
CA LYS A 24 12.04 8.08 3.22
C LYS A 24 11.03 9.09 2.69
N VAL A 25 10.97 9.29 1.37
CA VAL A 25 10.01 10.21 0.74
C VAL A 25 8.57 9.78 1.03
N GLU A 26 8.27 8.50 0.93
CA GLU A 26 6.93 7.97 1.23
C GLU A 26 6.57 8.12 2.71
N LEU A 27 7.51 7.84 3.63
CA LEU A 27 7.28 7.99 5.06
C LEU A 27 7.06 9.44 5.48
N ASP A 28 7.84 10.38 4.91
CA ASP A 28 7.68 11.81 5.15
C ASP A 28 6.32 12.30 4.66
N ALA A 29 5.88 11.86 3.47
CA ALA A 29 4.55 12.19 2.95
C ALA A 29 3.42 11.63 3.83
N LEU A 30 3.56 10.42 4.36
CA LEU A 30 2.59 9.81 5.29
C LEU A 30 2.56 10.55 6.63
N LEU A 31 3.70 11.01 7.14
CA LEU A 31 3.81 11.83 8.35
C LEU A 31 3.13 13.18 8.17
N ASP A 32 3.33 13.86 7.05
CA ASP A 32 2.68 15.14 6.76
C ASP A 32 1.17 14.97 6.61
N LEU A 33 0.73 13.87 6.00
CA LEU A 33 -0.69 13.54 5.91
C LEU A 33 -1.29 13.29 7.30
N LYS A 34 -0.58 12.57 8.19
CA LYS A 34 -0.98 12.38 9.59
C LYS A 34 -1.12 13.72 10.32
N ARG A 35 -0.15 14.63 10.18
CA ARG A 35 -0.20 15.97 10.77
C ARG A 35 -1.43 16.75 10.32
N ALA A 36 -1.65 16.82 9.00
CA ALA A 36 -2.83 17.51 8.42
C ALA A 36 -4.16 16.87 8.87
N HIS A 37 -4.23 15.55 9.01
CA HIS A 37 -5.40 14.84 9.51
C HIS A 37 -5.70 15.18 10.98
N ILE A 38 -4.66 15.24 11.83
CA ILE A 38 -4.79 15.63 13.24
C ILE A 38 -5.23 17.10 13.36
N GLU A 39 -4.64 18.01 12.58
CA GLU A 39 -5.01 19.43 12.55
C GLU A 39 -6.47 19.64 12.15
N SER A 40 -6.91 18.99 11.07
CA SER A 40 -8.30 19.10 10.59
C SER A 40 -9.33 18.49 11.54
N THR A 41 -8.97 17.44 12.29
CA THR A 41 -9.86 16.79 13.27
C THR A 41 -9.94 17.59 14.57
N LYS A 42 -8.85 18.23 15.01
CA LYS A 42 -8.77 19.04 16.24
C LYS A 42 -9.51 20.37 16.19
N SER A 43 -9.98 20.82 15.03
CA SER A 43 -11.00 21.87 14.94
C SER A 43 -12.27 21.53 15.76
N LYS A 44 -12.46 20.27 16.17
CA LYS A 44 -13.65 19.82 16.90
C LYS A 44 -13.43 19.57 18.40
N ASP A 45 -12.21 19.33 18.87
CA ASP A 45 -11.91 19.06 20.28
C ASP A 45 -11.01 20.16 20.88
N ALA A 46 -11.60 20.92 21.80
CA ALA A 46 -11.22 22.27 22.24
C ALA A 46 -9.93 22.43 23.08
N SER A 47 -8.86 21.66 22.83
CA SER A 47 -7.63 21.76 23.65
C SER A 47 -6.42 22.41 22.98
N GLY A 48 -6.40 22.63 21.65
CA GLY A 48 -5.36 23.42 20.97
C GLY A 48 -3.90 22.92 21.08
N VAL A 49 -3.64 21.82 21.78
CA VAL A 49 -2.30 21.24 21.95
C VAL A 49 -2.07 20.14 20.92
N VAL A 50 -1.01 20.28 20.11
CA VAL A 50 -0.51 19.21 19.25
C VAL A 50 0.10 18.14 20.16
N PRO A 51 -0.41 16.89 20.18
CA PRO A 51 0.19 15.83 20.97
C PRO A 51 1.58 15.55 20.40
N GLU A 52 2.57 15.27 21.24
CA GLU A 52 3.89 14.78 20.81
C GLU A 52 3.79 13.64 19.79
N GLU A 53 2.71 12.86 19.86
CA GLU A 53 2.34 11.74 18.98
C GLU A 53 2.13 12.13 17.51
N ALA A 54 1.95 13.43 17.18
CA ALA A 54 1.87 13.90 15.80
C ALA A 54 3.23 13.86 15.07
N GLY A 55 4.34 13.84 15.82
CA GLY A 55 5.70 13.76 15.28
C GLY A 55 6.19 12.33 15.03
N THR A 56 5.51 11.32 15.56
CA THR A 56 5.95 9.92 15.50
C THR A 56 5.04 9.10 14.59
N PHE A 57 5.61 8.30 13.70
CA PHE A 57 4.86 7.35 12.86
C PHE A 57 4.90 5.96 13.49
N HIS A 58 3.75 5.44 13.89
CA HIS A 58 3.65 4.11 14.49
C HIS A 58 3.33 3.04 13.46
N PHE A 59 3.55 1.77 13.81
CA PHE A 59 3.30 0.65 12.90
C PHE A 59 1.83 0.55 12.45
N TRP A 60 0.89 0.83 13.36
CA TRP A 60 -0.55 0.79 13.03
C TRP A 60 -1.01 1.95 12.15
N ASP A 61 -0.26 3.06 12.11
CA ASP A 61 -0.58 4.22 11.27
C ASP A 61 -0.47 3.88 9.78
N PHE A 62 0.39 2.91 9.43
CA PHE A 62 0.72 2.55 8.05
C PHE A 62 -0.50 2.13 7.22
N SER A 63 -1.34 1.23 7.75
CA SER A 63 -2.50 0.71 7.00
C SER A 63 -3.54 1.81 6.75
N TYR A 64 -3.78 2.67 7.74
CA TYR A 64 -4.76 3.74 7.65
C TYR A 64 -4.31 4.83 6.66
N TYR A 65 -3.11 5.39 6.84
CA TYR A 65 -2.63 6.47 5.98
C TYR A 65 -2.22 5.98 4.59
N GLY A 66 -1.81 4.72 4.44
CA GLY A 66 -1.61 4.10 3.13
C GLY A 66 -2.90 4.06 2.31
N ASN A 67 -4.00 3.60 2.89
CA ASN A 67 -5.31 3.60 2.21
C ASN A 67 -5.80 5.01 1.92
N LEU A 68 -5.66 5.94 2.86
CA LEU A 68 -6.05 7.34 2.64
C LEU A 68 -5.24 7.99 1.51
N THR A 69 -3.98 7.60 1.34
CA THR A 69 -3.12 8.05 0.24
C THR A 69 -3.59 7.49 -1.11
N LYS A 70 -3.98 6.21 -1.18
CA LYS A 70 -4.58 5.62 -2.40
C LYS A 70 -5.81 6.42 -2.86
N VAL A 71 -6.71 6.73 -1.93
CA VAL A 71 -7.93 7.47 -2.23
C VAL A 71 -7.62 8.91 -2.66
N ARG A 72 -6.73 9.62 -1.95
CA ARG A 72 -6.44 11.04 -2.25
C ARG A 72 -5.56 11.24 -3.47
N THR A 73 -4.49 10.48 -3.60
CA THR A 73 -3.47 10.67 -4.63
C THR A 73 -3.82 9.95 -5.93
N HIS A 74 -4.38 8.73 -5.83
CA HIS A 74 -4.67 7.91 -7.00
C HIS A 74 -6.17 7.90 -7.37
N SER A 75 -7.02 8.61 -6.62
CA SER A 75 -8.48 8.62 -6.81
C SER A 75 -9.07 7.19 -6.91
N PHE A 76 -8.44 6.25 -6.20
CA PHE A 76 -8.78 4.84 -6.25
C PHE A 76 -9.47 4.43 -4.95
N ASP A 77 -10.73 4.01 -5.09
CA ASP A 77 -11.56 3.48 -4.03
C ASP A 77 -11.66 1.96 -4.21
N GLU A 78 -10.93 1.22 -3.39
CA GLU A 78 -10.81 -0.23 -3.47
C GLU A 78 -12.16 -0.93 -3.20
N GLU A 79 -13.00 -0.34 -2.35
CA GLU A 79 -14.32 -0.87 -2.00
C GLU A 79 -15.26 -0.79 -3.21
N LYS A 80 -15.38 0.38 -3.83
CA LYS A 80 -16.19 0.55 -5.04
C LYS A 80 -15.65 -0.23 -6.23
N PHE A 81 -14.33 -0.32 -6.35
CA PHE A 81 -13.70 -1.10 -7.42
C PHE A 81 -14.01 -2.59 -7.28
N SER A 82 -14.07 -3.10 -6.06
CA SER A 82 -14.38 -4.52 -5.80
C SER A 82 -15.75 -4.95 -6.33
N GLU A 83 -16.72 -4.03 -6.44
CA GLU A 83 -18.05 -4.30 -7.00
C GLU A 83 -18.00 -4.77 -8.45
N TYR A 84 -17.00 -4.35 -9.23
CA TYR A 84 -16.80 -4.77 -10.62
C TYR A 84 -16.16 -6.17 -10.73
N PHE A 85 -15.58 -6.68 -9.65
CA PHE A 85 -14.85 -7.95 -9.59
C PHE A 85 -15.66 -9.04 -8.90
N SER A 86 -16.89 -9.28 -9.39
CA SER A 86 -17.68 -10.44 -8.94
C SER A 86 -16.91 -11.74 -9.15
N LEU A 87 -17.06 -12.68 -8.21
CA LEU A 87 -16.33 -13.95 -8.21
C LEU A 87 -16.46 -14.70 -9.54
N GLU A 88 -17.68 -14.78 -10.07
CA GLU A 88 -17.96 -15.49 -11.33
C GLU A 88 -17.22 -14.85 -12.52
N ARG A 89 -17.31 -13.52 -12.68
CA ARG A 89 -16.64 -12.79 -13.77
C ARG A 89 -15.12 -12.84 -13.65
N PHE A 90 -14.61 -12.77 -12.43
CA PHE A 90 -13.18 -12.87 -12.18
C PHE A 90 -12.65 -14.26 -12.56
N LEU A 91 -13.32 -15.33 -12.13
CA LEU A 91 -12.92 -16.71 -12.45
C LEU A 91 -12.98 -16.98 -13.95
N GLU A 92 -14.04 -16.55 -14.63
CA GLU A 92 -14.18 -16.66 -16.09
C GLU A 92 -13.04 -15.95 -16.83
N GLY A 93 -12.77 -14.69 -16.45
CA GLY A 93 -11.69 -13.89 -17.05
C GLY A 93 -10.30 -14.49 -16.80
N MET A 94 -10.05 -14.97 -15.57
CA MET A 94 -8.80 -15.62 -15.19
C MET A 94 -8.59 -16.89 -16.01
N MET A 95 -9.55 -17.82 -16.02
CA MET A 95 -9.46 -19.07 -16.79
C MET A 95 -9.27 -18.81 -18.28
N SER A 96 -10.05 -17.89 -18.85
CA SER A 96 -9.93 -17.51 -20.26
C SER A 96 -8.54 -16.96 -20.59
N THR A 97 -7.96 -16.13 -19.70
CA THR A 97 -6.62 -15.56 -19.88
C THR A 97 -5.53 -16.63 -19.82
N PHE A 98 -5.58 -17.52 -18.84
CA PHE A 98 -4.64 -18.64 -18.74
C PHE A 98 -4.79 -19.61 -19.92
N SER A 99 -6.01 -19.92 -20.35
CA SER A 99 -6.23 -20.79 -21.52
C SER A 99 -5.66 -20.20 -22.81
N ARG A 100 -5.80 -18.89 -23.03
CA ARG A 100 -5.18 -18.21 -24.18
C ARG A 100 -3.66 -18.24 -24.11
N LEU A 101 -3.09 -18.04 -22.93
CA LEU A 101 -1.65 -17.99 -22.73
C LEU A 101 -0.99 -19.37 -22.87
N SER A 102 -1.65 -20.40 -22.35
CA SER A 102 -1.06 -21.74 -22.18
C SER A 102 -1.60 -22.80 -23.15
N ALA A 103 -2.44 -22.40 -24.10
CA ALA A 103 -2.99 -23.25 -25.18
C ALA A 103 -3.74 -24.52 -24.72
N PHE A 104 -4.19 -24.57 -23.46
CA PHE A 104 -5.05 -25.64 -22.94
C PHE A 104 -6.38 -25.07 -22.45
N SER A 105 -7.45 -25.85 -22.55
CA SER A 105 -8.78 -25.45 -22.09
C SER A 105 -9.08 -26.03 -20.71
N PHE A 106 -9.64 -25.22 -19.82
CA PHE A 106 -10.23 -25.71 -18.58
C PHE A 106 -11.65 -26.21 -18.89
N ALA A 107 -11.91 -27.49 -18.66
CA ALA A 107 -13.27 -28.04 -18.67
C ALA A 107 -13.96 -27.74 -17.33
N ARG A 108 -15.27 -27.53 -17.38
CA ARG A 108 -16.12 -27.24 -16.22
C ARG A 108 -16.30 -28.48 -15.33
#